data_AF-A0A9N8PNE7-F1
#
_entry.id   AF-A0A9N8PNE7-F1
#
_cell.length_a   1.000
_cell.length_b   1.000
_cell.length_c   1.000
_cell.angle_alpha   90.00
_cell.angle_beta   90.00
_cell.angle_gamma   90.00
#
_symmetry.space_group_name_H-M   'P 1'
#
loop_
_entity.id
_entity.type
_entity.pdbx_description
1 polymer ?
#
loop_
_entity_poly.entity_id
_entity_poly.type
_entity_poly.pdbx_seq_one_letter_code
_entity_poly.pdbx_strand_id
1 'polypeptide(L)'
;MSTPDTANAAYNVIPNLLFLLRHTDDVAAAYLCTASAIQISKTLEEGAHFCGYRNVQMILAAQEHETGAANIKIPTISDLQIKIEDAWKAGINPHGMAQTGGIRGTRKHIGTSEAEALLLSLGIPCTGSAFHGKHAWQQLLDYTEAYFSTSFDPSVKMSGSQEAHLTNKSPIFLQRPSHSLTIVGMIRFRSGKRGILTFDPAWQTPSLMRKPLSASQHRAWKLKWLLKQYTKSERYLKRYPAFETLIIERQG
;
A
#
# COMPACT_ATOMS: atom_id res chain seq x y z
N MET A 1 -11.33 10.49 24.48
CA MET A 1 -10.48 9.54 23.73
C MET A 1 -11.37 8.86 22.71
N SER A 2 -11.23 9.19 21.42
CA SER A 2 -11.94 8.50 20.34
C SER A 2 -11.39 7.09 20.20
N THR A 3 -12.23 6.07 20.28
CA THR A 3 -11.86 4.68 19.99
C THR A 3 -11.39 4.55 18.53
N PRO A 4 -10.38 3.72 18.23
CA PRO A 4 -10.03 3.41 16.84
C PRO A 4 -11.25 2.76 16.17
N ASP A 5 -11.82 3.41 15.16
CA ASP A 5 -12.86 2.80 14.34
C ASP A 5 -12.19 1.77 13.42
N THR A 6 -12.20 0.50 13.83
CA THR A 6 -11.69 -0.61 13.04
C THR A 6 -12.72 -1.15 12.04
N ALA A 7 -13.94 -0.59 11.98
CA ALA A 7 -15.01 -1.11 11.12
C ALA A 7 -14.70 -0.96 9.62
N ASN A 8 -13.85 0.00 9.27
CA ASN A 8 -13.37 0.24 7.91
C ASN A 8 -12.10 -0.56 7.55
N ALA A 9 -11.58 -1.38 8.46
CA ALA A 9 -10.46 -2.27 8.22
C ALA A 9 -10.93 -3.63 7.69
N ALA A 10 -10.18 -4.19 6.74
CA ALA A 10 -10.35 -5.53 6.22
C ALA A 10 -9.04 -6.30 6.35
N TYR A 11 -9.11 -7.38 7.11
CA TYR A 11 -8.01 -8.32 7.34
C TYR A 11 -8.01 -9.42 6.27
N ASN A 12 -6.90 -10.14 6.14
CA ASN A 12 -6.75 -11.29 5.23
C ASN A 12 -6.93 -10.96 3.73
N VAL A 13 -6.83 -9.69 3.35
CA VAL A 13 -6.92 -9.27 1.93
C VAL A 13 -5.71 -9.76 1.14
N ILE A 14 -4.50 -9.76 1.71
CA ILE A 14 -3.28 -10.26 1.05
C ILE A 14 -3.36 -11.77 0.76
N PRO A 15 -3.72 -12.66 1.71
CA PRO A 15 -4.00 -14.07 1.40
C PRO A 15 -5.04 -14.26 0.28
N ASN A 16 -6.10 -13.46 0.25
CA ASN A 16 -7.09 -13.50 -0.82
C ASN A 16 -6.53 -13.04 -2.17
N LEU A 17 -5.67 -12.02 -2.20
CA LEU A 17 -4.97 -11.62 -3.42
C LEU A 17 -4.04 -12.74 -3.91
N LEU A 18 -3.31 -13.40 -3.02
CA LEU A 18 -2.49 -14.56 -3.37
C LEU A 18 -3.32 -15.67 -4.00
N PHE A 19 -4.49 -15.97 -3.40
CA PHE A 19 -5.44 -16.92 -3.96
C PHE A 19 -5.87 -16.50 -5.38
N LEU A 20 -6.29 -15.24 -5.57
CA LEU A 20 -6.73 -14.74 -6.88
C LEU A 20 -5.63 -14.83 -7.94
N LEU A 21 -4.39 -14.48 -7.60
CA LEU A 21 -3.24 -14.54 -8.50
C LEU A 21 -2.96 -15.98 -8.96
N ARG A 22 -3.08 -16.96 -8.06
CA ARG A 22 -2.86 -18.39 -8.36
C ARG A 22 -3.99 -19.03 -9.19
N HIS A 23 -5.16 -18.39 -9.23
CA HIS A 23 -6.35 -18.89 -9.94
C HIS A 23 -6.73 -18.01 -11.13
N THR A 24 -5.79 -17.20 -11.63
CA THR A 24 -5.97 -16.40 -12.84
C THR A 24 -4.91 -16.78 -13.87
N ASP A 25 -5.36 -17.35 -15.00
CA ASP A 25 -4.47 -17.99 -15.97
C ASP A 25 -3.53 -17.03 -16.74
N ASP A 26 -3.82 -15.72 -16.73
CA ASP A 26 -3.02 -14.71 -17.46
C ASP A 26 -1.86 -14.12 -16.66
N VAL A 27 -1.69 -14.54 -15.40
CA VAL A 27 -0.54 -14.20 -14.56
C VAL A 27 0.66 -15.01 -15.02
N ALA A 28 1.85 -14.39 -15.00
CA ALA A 28 3.11 -15.06 -15.28
C ALA A 28 4.03 -15.04 -14.05
N ALA A 29 4.03 -13.93 -13.32
CA ALA A 29 4.71 -13.79 -12.05
C ALA A 29 4.00 -12.73 -11.20
N ALA A 30 3.97 -12.90 -9.89
CA ALA A 30 3.48 -11.90 -8.95
C ALA A 30 4.18 -12.00 -7.60
N TYR A 31 4.41 -10.85 -6.99
CA TYR A 31 5.05 -10.73 -5.69
C TYR A 31 4.20 -9.82 -4.82
N LEU A 32 3.79 -10.31 -3.66
CA LEU A 32 3.00 -9.60 -2.67
C LEU A 32 3.88 -9.22 -1.47
N CYS A 33 3.53 -8.13 -0.79
CA CYS A 33 4.08 -7.75 0.50
C CYS A 33 3.75 -8.80 1.59
N THR A 34 4.18 -8.52 2.81
CA THR A 34 3.87 -9.32 4.00
C THR A 34 2.37 -9.63 4.12
N ALA A 35 2.06 -10.86 4.52
CA ALA A 35 0.68 -11.33 4.68
C ALA A 35 -0.12 -10.55 5.74
N SER A 36 0.58 -9.85 6.64
CA SER A 36 -0.02 -9.06 7.71
C SER A 36 -0.60 -7.72 7.25
N ALA A 37 -0.34 -7.27 6.02
CA ALA A 37 -0.87 -6.00 5.57
C ALA A 37 -2.41 -6.05 5.47
N ILE A 38 -3.05 -5.03 6.05
CA ILE A 38 -4.51 -4.90 6.09
C ILE A 38 -4.96 -3.76 5.17
N GLN A 39 -6.17 -3.89 4.62
CA GLN A 39 -6.77 -2.82 3.83
C GLN A 39 -7.64 -1.93 4.73
N ILE A 40 -7.41 -0.63 4.70
CA ILE A 40 -8.22 0.37 5.43
C ILE A 40 -8.86 1.30 4.41
N SER A 41 -10.19 1.33 4.37
CA SER A 41 -10.97 2.21 3.48
C SER A 41 -11.36 3.50 4.19
N LYS A 42 -11.75 4.53 3.46
CA LYS A 42 -12.38 5.73 4.05
C LYS A 42 -13.68 5.37 4.80
N THR A 43 -14.01 6.14 5.83
CA THR A 43 -15.36 6.07 6.44
C THR A 43 -16.37 6.84 5.57
N LEU A 44 -17.67 6.61 5.78
CA LEU A 44 -18.73 7.21 4.96
C LEU A 44 -18.74 8.75 5.02
N GLU A 45 -18.51 9.30 6.21
CA GLU A 45 -18.56 10.75 6.48
C GLU A 45 -17.18 11.43 6.27
N GLU A 46 -16.16 10.67 5.88
CA GLU A 46 -14.78 11.16 5.82
C GLU A 46 -14.54 12.21 4.74
N GLY A 47 -15.22 12.10 3.61
CA GLY A 47 -14.91 12.84 2.37
C GLY A 47 -13.70 12.26 1.61
N ALA A 48 -13.03 13.08 0.80
CA ALA A 48 -11.99 12.63 -0.14
C ALA A 48 -10.55 12.99 0.27
N HIS A 49 -10.36 13.70 1.39
CA HIS A 49 -9.07 14.34 1.69
C HIS A 49 -8.07 13.47 2.46
N PHE A 50 -8.54 12.37 3.05
CA PHE A 50 -7.76 11.63 4.03
C PHE A 50 -7.07 10.38 3.51
N CYS A 51 -6.96 10.20 2.18
CA CYS A 51 -6.26 9.06 1.59
C CYS A 51 -4.82 8.92 2.11
N GLY A 52 -4.06 10.00 2.23
CA GLY A 52 -2.71 9.98 2.80
C GLY A 52 -2.67 9.39 4.20
N TYR A 53 -3.56 9.81 5.09
CA TYR A 53 -3.64 9.29 6.46
C TYR A 53 -4.02 7.80 6.47
N ARG A 54 -4.98 7.38 5.63
CA ARG A 54 -5.38 5.96 5.53
C ARG A 54 -4.25 5.08 5.00
N ASN A 55 -3.47 5.55 4.04
CA ASN A 55 -2.29 4.84 3.56
C ASN A 55 -1.20 4.75 4.64
N VAL A 56 -0.96 5.81 5.41
CA VAL A 56 -0.07 5.78 6.58
C VAL A 56 -0.54 4.75 7.62
N GLN A 57 -1.84 4.70 7.93
CA GLN A 57 -2.39 3.67 8.82
C GLN A 57 -2.11 2.26 8.31
N MET A 58 -2.27 2.00 7.00
CA MET A 58 -1.97 0.70 6.40
C MET A 58 -0.48 0.35 6.47
N ILE A 59 0.41 1.33 6.28
CA ILE A 59 1.85 1.14 6.38
C ILE A 59 2.26 0.79 7.82
N LEU A 60 1.77 1.53 8.82
CA LEU A 60 2.06 1.28 10.24
C LEU A 60 1.50 -0.07 10.72
N ALA A 61 0.26 -0.40 10.33
CA ALA A 61 -0.36 -1.66 10.72
C ALA A 61 0.42 -2.89 10.21
N ALA A 62 1.04 -2.79 9.04
CA ALA A 62 1.88 -3.86 8.50
C ALA A 62 3.18 -4.07 9.32
N GLN A 63 3.72 -3.02 9.96
CA GLN A 63 4.92 -3.10 10.80
C GLN A 63 4.64 -3.76 12.16
N GLU A 64 3.58 -3.33 12.85
CA GLU A 64 3.28 -3.81 14.21
C GLU A 64 3.06 -5.33 14.26
N HIS A 65 2.45 -5.89 13.21
CA HIS A 65 2.24 -7.33 13.09
C HIS A 65 3.51 -8.17 12.95
N GLU A 66 4.59 -7.59 12.43
CA GLU A 66 5.86 -8.31 12.32
C GLU A 66 6.57 -8.41 13.67
N THR A 67 6.29 -7.47 14.58
CA THR A 67 6.84 -7.44 15.94
C THR A 67 6.09 -8.32 16.94
N GLY A 68 5.01 -9.00 16.52
CA GLY A 68 4.25 -9.93 17.35
C GLY A 68 3.33 -9.26 18.40
N ALA A 69 3.12 -7.94 18.33
CA ALA A 69 2.22 -7.24 19.24
C ALA A 69 0.74 -7.58 18.92
N ALA A 70 0.08 -8.29 19.85
CA ALA A 70 -1.25 -8.87 19.64
C ALA A 70 -2.43 -7.87 19.57
N ASN A 71 -2.19 -6.58 19.80
CA ASN A 71 -3.22 -5.54 19.75
C ASN A 71 -2.73 -4.34 18.93
N ILE A 72 -2.94 -4.38 17.61
CA ILE A 72 -2.66 -3.26 16.71
C ILE A 72 -3.47 -2.06 17.17
N LYS A 73 -2.82 -0.99 17.59
CA LYS A 73 -3.53 0.27 17.87
C LYS A 73 -3.33 1.20 16.69
N ILE A 74 -4.13 0.99 15.64
CA ILE A 74 -4.13 1.86 14.46
C ILE A 74 -4.41 3.31 14.94
N PRO A 75 -3.48 4.26 14.75
CA PRO A 75 -3.64 5.62 15.23
C PRO A 75 -4.82 6.29 14.51
N THR A 76 -5.57 7.15 15.21
CA THR A 76 -6.63 7.92 14.56
C THR A 76 -6.04 8.99 13.64
N ILE A 77 -6.86 9.57 12.74
CA ILE A 77 -6.40 10.68 11.90
C ILE A 77 -5.95 11.88 12.75
N SER A 78 -6.64 12.15 13.86
CA SER A 78 -6.23 13.20 14.80
C SER A 78 -4.88 12.90 15.44
N ASP A 79 -4.63 11.64 15.83
CA ASP A 79 -3.33 11.24 16.39
C ASP A 79 -2.21 11.41 15.36
N LEU A 80 -2.47 11.05 14.10
CA LEU A 80 -1.53 11.21 13.00
C LEU A 80 -1.20 12.70 12.76
N GLN A 81 -2.21 13.57 12.72
CA GLN A 81 -1.99 15.01 12.57
C GLN A 81 -1.14 15.59 13.71
N ILE A 82 -1.40 15.15 14.95
CA ILE A 82 -0.62 15.56 16.12
C ILE A 82 0.84 15.16 15.95
N LYS A 83 1.08 13.88 15.67
CA LYS A 83 2.43 13.31 15.53
C LYS A 83 3.22 13.92 14.37
N ILE A 84 2.58 14.17 13.23
CA ILE A 84 3.21 14.84 12.08
C ILE A 84 3.65 16.26 12.46
N GLU A 85 2.79 17.04 13.10
CA GLU A 85 3.18 18.38 13.55
C GLU A 85 4.26 18.37 14.64
N ASP A 86 4.26 17.37 15.53
CA ASP A 86 5.32 17.22 16.52
C ASP A 86 6.66 16.87 15.85
N ALA A 87 6.65 16.04 14.80
CA ALA A 87 7.83 15.77 13.98
C ALA A 87 8.37 17.05 13.32
N TRP A 88 7.48 17.89 12.76
CA TRP A 88 7.87 19.18 12.21
C TRP A 88 8.50 20.11 13.26
N LYS A 89 7.94 20.18 14.47
CA LYS A 89 8.52 20.96 15.59
C LYS A 89 9.87 20.42 16.03
N ALA A 90 10.10 19.12 15.92
CA ALA A 90 11.38 18.48 16.18
C ALA A 90 12.40 18.66 15.02
N GLY A 91 12.06 19.39 13.96
CA GLY A 91 12.95 19.70 12.84
C GLY A 91 12.97 18.65 11.72
N ILE A 92 12.07 17.67 11.74
CA ILE A 92 11.93 16.67 10.68
C ILE A 92 10.94 17.20 9.65
N ASN A 93 11.37 17.39 8.40
CA ASN A 93 10.56 17.97 7.31
C ASN A 93 9.74 19.23 7.71
N PRO A 94 10.33 20.24 8.38
CA PRO A 94 9.59 21.37 8.96
C PRO A 94 8.91 22.27 7.92
N HIS A 95 9.26 22.13 6.63
CA HIS A 95 8.62 22.85 5.54
C HIS A 95 7.11 22.59 5.44
N GLY A 96 6.64 21.40 5.88
CA GLY A 96 5.21 21.08 5.87
C GLY A 96 4.39 22.02 6.75
N MET A 97 4.94 22.46 7.88
CA MET A 97 4.31 23.47 8.73
C MET A 97 4.17 24.81 7.99
N ALA A 98 5.22 25.27 7.32
CA ALA A 98 5.22 26.54 6.60
C ALA A 98 4.27 26.54 5.40
N GLN A 99 4.20 25.43 4.66
CA GLN A 99 3.34 25.30 3.47
C GLN A 99 1.86 25.17 3.82
N THR A 100 1.54 24.50 4.93
CA THR A 100 0.16 24.20 5.28
C THR A 100 -0.41 25.15 6.33
N GLY A 101 0.40 25.79 7.16
CA GLY A 101 -0.05 26.50 8.36
C GLY A 101 -0.60 25.56 9.45
N GLY A 102 -0.15 24.30 9.47
CA GLY A 102 -0.63 23.26 10.37
C GLY A 102 -1.77 22.43 9.79
N ILE A 103 -1.88 21.19 10.25
CA ILE A 103 -2.86 20.18 9.80
C ILE A 103 -3.79 19.67 10.90
N ARG A 104 -3.49 19.90 12.19
CA ARG A 104 -4.32 19.49 13.34
C ARG A 104 -5.75 20.02 13.24
N GLY A 105 -6.72 19.11 13.36
CA GLY A 105 -8.14 19.46 13.29
C GLY A 105 -8.61 19.91 11.91
N THR A 106 -7.77 19.82 10.89
CA THR A 106 -8.10 20.24 9.52
C THR A 106 -8.44 19.05 8.63
N ARG A 107 -8.91 19.36 7.42
CA ARG A 107 -9.15 18.40 6.34
C ARG A 107 -8.06 18.44 5.26
N LYS A 108 -6.88 18.97 5.59
CA LYS A 108 -5.77 19.13 4.63
C LYS A 108 -5.19 17.77 4.26
N HIS A 109 -4.85 17.64 2.97
CA HIS A 109 -4.15 16.48 2.45
C HIS A 109 -2.75 16.37 3.05
N ILE A 110 -2.25 15.14 3.12
CA ILE A 110 -0.85 14.84 3.38
C ILE A 110 -0.31 14.00 2.24
N GLY A 111 1.00 14.05 2.03
CA GLY A 111 1.71 13.27 1.04
C GLY A 111 2.94 12.57 1.62
N THR A 112 3.92 12.33 0.75
CA THR A 112 5.15 11.59 1.06
C THR A 112 5.95 12.26 2.18
N SER A 113 6.09 13.58 2.15
CA SER A 113 6.85 14.36 3.15
C SER A 113 6.31 14.21 4.57
N GLU A 114 4.99 14.27 4.75
CA GLU A 114 4.35 14.07 6.05
C GLU A 114 4.43 12.63 6.54
N ALA A 115 4.27 11.67 5.62
CA ALA A 115 4.40 10.26 5.95
C ALA A 115 5.84 9.94 6.40
N GLU A 116 6.84 10.48 5.71
CA GLU A 116 8.26 10.36 6.08
C GLU A 116 8.55 11.03 7.43
N ALA A 117 8.07 12.26 7.64
CA ALA A 117 8.25 12.97 8.90
C ALA A 117 7.75 12.15 10.10
N LEU A 118 6.56 11.56 9.95
CA LEU A 118 5.97 10.68 10.94
C LEU A 118 6.84 9.44 11.17
N LEU A 119 7.19 8.69 10.13
CA LEU A 119 7.96 7.45 10.27
C LEU A 119 9.31 7.71 10.94
N LEU A 120 10.04 8.74 10.50
CA LEU A 120 11.31 9.13 11.11
C LEU A 120 11.16 9.55 12.57
N SER A 121 10.09 10.28 12.93
CA SER A 121 9.82 10.64 14.34
C SER A 121 9.51 9.45 15.24
N LEU A 122 9.05 8.34 14.65
CA LEU A 122 8.83 7.07 15.34
C LEU A 122 10.08 6.18 15.37
N GLY A 123 11.20 6.66 14.80
CA GLY A 123 12.44 5.88 14.69
C GLY A 123 12.37 4.76 13.64
N ILE A 124 11.44 4.85 12.69
CA ILE A 124 11.28 3.87 11.60
C ILE A 124 12.05 4.39 10.37
N PRO A 125 13.17 3.76 9.99
CA PRO A 125 13.92 4.15 8.81
C PRO A 125 13.09 3.97 7.53
N CYS A 126 13.13 4.96 6.65
CA CYS A 126 12.38 4.93 5.40
C CYS A 126 13.08 5.75 4.30
N THR A 127 12.80 5.39 3.05
CA THR A 127 13.38 6.03 1.87
C THR A 127 12.28 6.58 0.96
N GLY A 128 12.31 7.89 0.74
CA GLY A 128 11.53 8.55 -0.31
C GLY A 128 12.15 8.36 -1.70
N SER A 129 11.33 8.21 -2.73
CA SER A 129 11.77 8.24 -4.14
C SER A 129 10.75 8.96 -5.00
N ALA A 130 11.21 9.75 -5.95
CA ALA A 130 10.36 10.54 -6.84
C ALA A 130 10.62 10.19 -8.30
N PHE A 131 9.54 10.09 -9.08
CA PHE A 131 9.56 9.72 -10.49
C PHE A 131 8.79 10.77 -11.28
N HIS A 132 9.41 11.34 -12.32
CA HIS A 132 8.82 12.44 -13.09
C HIS A 132 8.97 12.26 -14.61
N GLY A 133 8.09 12.92 -15.35
CA GLY A 133 8.13 13.00 -16.81
C GLY A 133 7.44 11.83 -17.52
N LYS A 134 7.60 11.78 -18.85
CA LYS A 134 6.90 10.83 -19.74
C LYS A 134 7.13 9.34 -19.39
N HIS A 135 8.22 9.02 -18.69
CA HIS A 135 8.61 7.66 -18.32
C HIS A 135 8.43 7.36 -16.83
N ALA A 136 7.80 8.26 -16.05
CA ALA A 136 7.60 8.08 -14.60
C ALA A 136 6.87 6.76 -14.27
N TRP A 137 5.89 6.38 -15.09
CA TRP A 137 5.16 5.12 -14.92
C TRP A 137 6.04 3.87 -15.13
N GLN A 138 7.04 3.93 -16.02
CA GLN A 138 8.00 2.83 -16.22
C GLN A 138 8.93 2.73 -15.03
N GLN A 139 9.50 3.86 -14.61
CA GLN A 139 10.40 3.92 -13.47
C GLN A 139 9.72 3.40 -12.20
N LEU A 140 8.46 3.78 -11.95
CA LEU A 140 7.68 3.25 -10.83
C LEU A 140 7.51 1.71 -10.90
N LEU A 141 7.21 1.17 -12.08
CA LEU A 141 7.06 -0.28 -12.27
C LEU A 141 8.40 -0.99 -12.05
N ASP A 142 9.48 -0.48 -12.63
CA ASP A 142 10.83 -1.06 -12.50
C ASP A 142 11.29 -1.05 -11.03
N TYR A 143 11.07 0.08 -10.34
CA TYR A 143 11.37 0.23 -8.92
C TYR A 143 10.56 -0.74 -8.04
N THR A 144 9.25 -0.82 -8.28
CA THR A 144 8.35 -1.71 -7.51
C THR A 144 8.70 -3.18 -7.74
N GLU A 145 9.02 -3.55 -8.98
CA GLU A 145 9.42 -4.90 -9.34
C GLU A 145 10.72 -5.30 -8.67
N ALA A 146 11.75 -4.44 -8.73
CA ALA A 146 13.01 -4.67 -8.03
C ALA A 146 12.75 -4.86 -6.52
N TYR A 147 12.01 -3.95 -5.89
CA TYR A 147 11.72 -4.00 -4.45
C TYR A 147 11.10 -5.34 -4.00
N PHE A 148 10.04 -5.80 -4.66
CA PHE A 148 9.35 -7.03 -4.26
C PHE A 148 10.03 -8.31 -4.74
N SER A 149 10.78 -8.28 -5.84
CA SER A 149 11.49 -9.49 -6.34
C SER A 149 12.80 -9.77 -5.60
N THR A 150 13.41 -8.79 -4.92
CA THR A 150 14.74 -8.97 -4.28
C THR A 150 14.74 -10.08 -3.20
N SER A 151 13.61 -10.38 -2.58
CA SER A 151 13.51 -11.46 -1.57
C SER A 151 13.44 -12.87 -2.19
N PHE A 152 13.45 -13.00 -3.52
CA PHE A 152 13.33 -14.28 -4.19
C PHE A 152 14.71 -14.79 -4.62
N ASP A 153 15.20 -15.84 -3.96
CA ASP A 153 16.43 -16.54 -4.36
C ASP A 153 16.16 -17.32 -5.67
N PRO A 154 16.77 -16.95 -6.81
CA PRO A 154 16.56 -17.65 -8.08
C PRO A 154 17.10 -19.09 -8.06
N SER A 155 17.95 -19.45 -7.10
CA SER A 155 18.56 -20.77 -6.96
C SER A 155 17.61 -21.80 -6.31
N VAL A 156 16.57 -21.34 -5.61
CA VAL A 156 15.52 -22.18 -5.08
C VAL A 156 14.58 -22.55 -6.23
N LYS A 157 14.88 -23.67 -6.91
CA LYS A 157 13.95 -24.33 -7.84
C LYS A 157 12.71 -24.76 -7.06
N MET A 158 11.70 -23.90 -7.02
CA MET A 158 10.40 -24.26 -6.48
C MET A 158 9.78 -25.32 -7.39
N SER A 159 9.59 -26.51 -6.85
CA SER A 159 8.86 -27.58 -7.51
C SER A 159 7.38 -27.19 -7.59
N GLY A 160 6.90 -26.89 -8.80
CA GLY A 160 5.50 -26.55 -9.06
C GLY A 160 5.29 -25.13 -9.62
N SER A 161 4.28 -24.99 -10.48
CA SER A 161 3.83 -23.80 -11.21
C SER A 161 3.28 -22.65 -10.35
N GLN A 162 3.88 -22.36 -9.19
CA GLN A 162 3.45 -21.24 -8.36
C GLN A 162 4.02 -19.93 -8.90
N GLU A 163 3.22 -19.24 -9.69
CA GLU A 163 3.56 -17.96 -10.31
C GLU A 163 3.32 -16.75 -9.40
N ALA A 164 2.94 -16.97 -8.12
CA ALA A 164 2.65 -15.91 -7.18
C ALA A 164 3.20 -16.21 -5.77
N HIS A 165 3.94 -15.26 -5.22
CA HIS A 165 4.70 -15.40 -3.98
C HIS A 165 4.39 -14.29 -2.97
N LEU A 166 4.38 -14.67 -1.69
CA LEU A 166 4.47 -13.72 -0.59
C LEU A 166 5.94 -13.40 -0.31
N THR A 167 6.20 -12.17 0.09
CA THR A 167 7.54 -11.73 0.46
C THR A 167 7.58 -11.29 1.91
N ASN A 168 8.81 -11.14 2.37
CA ASN A 168 9.21 -10.16 3.37
C ASN A 168 8.39 -8.89 3.49
N LYS A 169 8.31 -8.23 2.33
CA LYS A 169 8.52 -6.79 2.22
C LYS A 169 7.32 -6.03 2.74
N SER A 170 7.56 -4.84 3.25
CA SER A 170 6.49 -3.96 3.70
C SER A 170 5.73 -3.39 2.49
N PRO A 171 4.46 -3.01 2.63
CA PRO A 171 3.77 -2.25 1.59
C PRO A 171 4.49 -0.92 1.31
N ILE A 172 4.28 -0.35 0.12
CA ILE A 172 4.87 0.93 -0.29
C ILE A 172 3.79 2.01 -0.28
N PHE A 173 4.04 3.15 0.37
CA PHE A 173 3.18 4.32 0.20
C PHE A 173 3.42 4.90 -1.19
N LEU A 174 2.36 5.18 -1.94
CA LEU A 174 2.43 5.76 -3.29
C LEU A 174 1.64 7.06 -3.33
N GLN A 175 2.31 8.18 -3.57
CA GLN A 175 1.69 9.44 -3.93
C GLN A 175 1.61 9.57 -5.45
N ARG A 176 0.48 10.06 -5.94
CA ARG A 176 0.32 10.62 -7.29
C ARG A 176 -0.40 11.97 -7.20
N PRO A 177 -0.53 12.73 -8.30
CA PRO A 177 -1.34 13.95 -8.28
C PRO A 177 -2.76 13.67 -7.74
N SER A 178 -3.16 14.44 -6.73
CA SER A 178 -4.48 14.44 -6.09
C SER A 178 -4.91 13.15 -5.36
N HIS A 179 -4.05 12.14 -5.20
CA HIS A 179 -4.41 10.92 -4.47
C HIS A 179 -3.19 10.11 -4.03
N SER A 180 -3.33 9.34 -2.97
CA SER A 180 -2.35 8.33 -2.58
C SER A 180 -2.96 6.95 -2.47
N LEU A 181 -2.12 5.93 -2.63
CA LEU A 181 -2.45 4.52 -2.54
C LEU A 181 -1.38 3.80 -1.72
N THR A 182 -1.65 2.55 -1.34
CA THR A 182 -0.63 1.64 -0.81
C THR A 182 -0.40 0.53 -1.82
N ILE A 183 0.84 0.41 -2.33
CA ILE A 183 1.24 -0.72 -3.17
C ILE A 183 1.50 -1.92 -2.28
N VAL A 184 0.83 -3.03 -2.58
CA VAL A 184 0.93 -4.29 -1.84
C VAL A 184 1.56 -5.41 -2.67
N GLY A 185 1.96 -5.10 -3.90
CA GLY A 185 2.67 -6.05 -4.75
C GLY A 185 2.79 -5.61 -6.19
N MET A 186 3.36 -6.50 -6.99
CA MET A 186 3.58 -6.36 -8.42
C MET A 186 3.04 -7.59 -9.14
N ILE A 187 2.52 -7.39 -10.36
CA ILE A 187 2.03 -8.45 -11.23
C ILE A 187 2.61 -8.29 -12.64
N ARG A 188 3.08 -9.40 -13.20
CA ARG A 188 3.50 -9.55 -14.58
C ARG A 188 2.54 -10.53 -15.27
N PHE A 189 1.97 -10.11 -16.38
CA PHE A 189 1.07 -10.93 -17.18
C PHE A 189 1.87 -11.73 -18.22
N ARG A 190 1.33 -12.86 -18.69
CA ARG A 190 1.92 -13.66 -19.79
C ARG A 190 2.09 -12.87 -21.09
N SER A 191 1.29 -11.81 -21.26
CA SER A 191 1.44 -10.85 -22.38
C SER A 191 2.69 -9.97 -22.32
N GLY A 192 3.48 -10.05 -21.24
CA GLY A 192 4.63 -9.17 -20.97
C GLY A 192 4.26 -7.84 -20.30
N LYS A 193 2.98 -7.48 -20.27
CA LYS A 193 2.50 -6.28 -19.56
C LYS A 193 2.69 -6.44 -18.06
N ARG A 194 2.84 -5.29 -17.39
CA ARG A 194 3.00 -5.22 -15.93
C ARG A 194 1.89 -4.41 -15.27
N GLY A 195 1.79 -4.53 -13.96
CA GLY A 195 0.89 -3.71 -13.14
C GLY A 195 1.24 -3.82 -11.68
N ILE A 196 0.83 -2.82 -10.90
CA ILE A 196 0.97 -2.86 -9.44
C ILE A 196 -0.34 -3.29 -8.80
N LEU A 197 -0.26 -4.02 -7.70
CA LEU A 197 -1.39 -4.36 -6.84
C LEU A 197 -1.47 -3.32 -5.73
N THR A 198 -2.66 -2.74 -5.51
CA THR A 198 -2.82 -1.61 -4.59
C THR A 198 -4.03 -1.77 -3.69
N PHE A 199 -3.88 -1.32 -2.44
CA PHE A 199 -5.00 -0.87 -1.63
C PHE A 199 -5.27 0.61 -1.93
N ASP A 200 -6.53 0.92 -2.22
CA ASP A 200 -6.99 2.26 -2.57
C ASP A 200 -8.02 2.69 -1.53
N PRO A 201 -7.68 3.60 -0.60
CA PRO A 201 -8.55 3.94 0.51
C PRO A 201 -9.83 4.66 0.06
N ALA A 202 -9.91 5.14 -1.19
CA ALA A 202 -11.13 5.74 -1.73
C ALA A 202 -12.27 4.72 -1.90
N TRP A 203 -11.96 3.43 -1.97
CA TRP A 203 -12.92 2.37 -2.25
C TRP A 203 -13.09 1.43 -1.05
N GLN A 204 -14.33 0.98 -0.86
CA GLN A 204 -14.65 -0.04 0.14
C GLN A 204 -14.11 -1.40 -0.30
N THR A 205 -13.60 -2.17 0.66
CA THR A 205 -13.22 -3.56 0.42
C THR A 205 -14.42 -4.37 -0.07
N PRO A 206 -14.35 -5.00 -1.27
CA PRO A 206 -15.40 -5.88 -1.76
C PRO A 206 -15.76 -6.94 -0.73
N SER A 207 -17.05 -7.25 -0.58
CA SER A 207 -17.53 -8.20 0.45
C SER A 207 -16.86 -9.57 0.36
N LEU A 208 -16.54 -10.03 -0.86
CA LEU A 208 -15.81 -11.28 -1.08
C LEU A 208 -14.39 -11.26 -0.49
N MET A 209 -13.71 -10.11 -0.48
CA MET A 209 -12.34 -10.00 0.02
C MET A 209 -12.27 -9.97 1.55
N ARG A 210 -13.41 -9.87 2.24
CA ARG A 210 -13.50 -9.88 3.72
C ARG A 210 -13.56 -11.29 4.32
N LYS A 211 -13.66 -12.34 3.49
CA LYS A 211 -13.69 -13.74 3.91
C LYS A 211 -12.69 -14.55 3.08
N PRO A 212 -12.14 -15.66 3.59
CA PRO A 212 -11.28 -16.53 2.79
C PRO A 212 -11.97 -16.97 1.50
N LEU A 213 -11.27 -16.86 0.38
CA LEU A 213 -11.76 -17.33 -0.92
C LEU A 213 -11.52 -18.84 -1.09
N SER A 214 -12.39 -19.49 -1.87
CA SER A 214 -12.28 -20.90 -2.24
C SER A 214 -12.60 -21.12 -3.72
N ALA A 215 -11.87 -22.02 -4.37
CA ALA A 215 -11.96 -22.27 -5.81
C ALA A 215 -13.30 -22.88 -6.23
N SER A 216 -13.93 -23.68 -5.36
CA SER A 216 -15.20 -24.34 -5.65
C SER A 216 -16.41 -23.40 -5.66
N GLN A 217 -16.24 -22.16 -5.17
CA GLN A 217 -17.37 -21.27 -4.89
C GLN A 217 -17.55 -20.15 -5.92
N HIS A 218 -16.62 -19.97 -6.86
CA HIS A 218 -16.58 -18.77 -7.69
C HIS A 218 -16.23 -19.06 -9.16
N ARG A 219 -16.94 -18.40 -10.08
CA ARG A 219 -16.64 -18.44 -11.52
C ARG A 219 -15.32 -17.71 -11.82
N ALA A 220 -14.51 -18.24 -12.73
CA ALA A 220 -13.20 -17.68 -13.10
C ALA A 220 -13.24 -16.18 -13.47
N TRP A 221 -14.23 -15.76 -14.28
CA TRP A 221 -14.36 -14.35 -14.67
C TRP A 221 -14.59 -13.41 -13.48
N LYS A 222 -15.24 -13.88 -12.41
CA LYS A 222 -15.51 -13.10 -11.20
C LYS A 222 -14.22 -12.90 -10.40
N LEU A 223 -13.38 -13.94 -10.31
CA LEU A 223 -12.04 -13.86 -9.70
C LEU A 223 -11.15 -12.89 -10.46
N LYS A 224 -11.13 -13.00 -11.80
CA LYS A 224 -10.39 -12.08 -12.68
C LYS A 224 -10.84 -10.62 -12.52
N TRP A 225 -12.14 -10.39 -12.44
CA TRP A 225 -12.68 -9.05 -12.21
C TRP A 225 -12.28 -8.51 -10.83
N LEU A 226 -12.33 -9.34 -9.79
CA LEU A 226 -11.93 -8.97 -8.44
C LEU A 226 -10.44 -8.58 -8.39
N LEU A 227 -9.55 -9.40 -8.99
CA LEU A 227 -8.13 -9.07 -9.12
C LEU A 227 -7.91 -7.74 -9.87
N LYS A 228 -8.69 -7.49 -10.92
CA LYS A 228 -8.62 -6.23 -11.69
C LYS A 228 -8.95 -5.00 -10.84
N GLN A 229 -9.81 -5.09 -9.82
CA GLN A 229 -10.11 -3.96 -8.93
C GLN A 229 -8.89 -3.52 -8.11
N TYR A 230 -8.02 -4.46 -7.77
CA TYR A 230 -6.78 -4.21 -7.03
C TYR A 230 -5.60 -3.87 -7.95
N THR A 231 -5.73 -4.06 -9.26
CA THR A 231 -4.63 -3.88 -10.21
C THR A 231 -4.63 -2.50 -10.85
N LYS A 232 -3.53 -1.76 -10.73
CA LYS A 232 -3.27 -0.57 -11.53
C LYS A 232 -2.35 -0.93 -12.71
N SER A 233 -2.95 -1.02 -13.89
CA SER A 233 -2.25 -1.34 -15.15
C SER A 233 -1.34 -0.20 -15.64
N GLU A 234 -0.44 -0.50 -16.58
CA GLU A 234 0.33 0.53 -17.30
C GLU A 234 -0.55 1.64 -17.89
N ARG A 235 -1.74 1.31 -18.43
CA ARG A 235 -2.68 2.29 -18.98
C ARG A 235 -3.21 3.25 -17.90
N TYR A 236 -3.36 2.78 -16.67
CA TYR A 236 -3.74 3.62 -15.54
C TYR A 236 -2.59 4.56 -15.17
N LEU A 237 -1.37 4.00 -15.03
CA LEU A 237 -0.20 4.74 -14.56
C LEU A 237 0.25 5.82 -15.57
N LYS A 238 0.16 5.56 -16.88
CA LYS A 238 0.49 6.52 -17.96
C LYS A 238 -0.28 7.85 -17.90
N ARG A 239 -1.35 7.94 -17.12
CA ARG A 239 -2.18 9.15 -16.98
C ARG A 239 -1.54 10.19 -16.06
N TYR A 240 -0.53 9.81 -15.28
CA TYR A 240 0.05 10.68 -14.26
C TYR A 240 1.48 11.05 -14.64
N PRO A 241 1.85 12.33 -14.58
CA PRO A 241 3.18 12.81 -14.95
C PRO A 241 4.24 12.58 -13.86
N ALA A 242 3.82 12.22 -12.66
CA ALA A 242 4.67 12.13 -11.49
C ALA A 242 4.14 11.11 -10.49
N PHE A 243 5.06 10.50 -9.75
CA PHE A 243 4.80 9.64 -8.60
C PHE A 243 5.86 9.89 -7.54
N GLU A 244 5.50 9.69 -6.29
CA GLU A 244 6.47 9.56 -5.21
C GLU A 244 6.14 8.30 -4.42
N THR A 245 7.16 7.65 -3.88
CA THR A 245 7.01 6.48 -3.05
C THR A 245 7.76 6.63 -1.75
N LEU A 246 7.25 6.01 -0.69
CA LEU A 246 7.96 5.86 0.58
C LEU A 246 7.99 4.37 0.94
N ILE A 247 9.19 3.82 1.08
CA ILE A 247 9.42 2.45 1.55
C ILE A 247 9.98 2.47 2.96
N ILE A 248 9.61 1.49 3.78
CA ILE A 248 10.27 1.25 5.06
C ILE A 248 11.51 0.40 4.78
N GLU A 249 12.66 0.85 5.30
CA GLU A 249 13.90 0.10 5.26
C GLU A 249 13.88 -0.91 6.40
N ARG A 250 14.10 -2.19 6.07
CA ARG A 250 14.31 -3.20 7.11
C ARG A 250 15.75 -3.15 7.56
N GLN A 251 15.96 -3.12 8.87
CA GLN A 251 17.24 -3.55 9.44
C GLN A 251 17.35 -5.05 9.17
N GLY A 252 18.45 -5.43 8.51
CA GLY A 252 18.75 -6.82 8.13
C GLY A 252 18.95 -7.74 9.31
#